data_AF-A0A7W0C5T8-F1
#
_entry.id   AF-A0A7W0C5T8-F1
#
_cell.length_a   1.000
_cell.length_b   1.000
_cell.length_c   1.000
_cell.angle_alpha   90.00
_cell.angle_beta   90.00
_cell.angle_gamma   90.00
#
_symmetry.space_group_name_H-M   'P 1'
#
loop_
_entity.id
_entity.type
_entity.pdbx_description
1 polymer ?
#
loop_
_entity_poly.entity_id
_entity_poly.type
_entity_poly.pdbx_seq_one_letter_code
_entity_poly.pdbx_strand_id
1 'polypeptide(L)'
;METEEQAGIPPVKLTANSRFHFRCHPEISCFTKCCRGINIMLTPYDIVRLKNRLELSSEDFLAIYTTPQLLEKTDLPVVTLRMLDDQPGEPVCPFVREDQGCIVYEDRPTTCRYYPLGVASLSHKDEADEGFYFFINEPHCRGFEEDAEWTVDQWRSDQGVDVYDRINAPWTELIVRKRSIPANIRLTQKTKNMFFTASYDIDRFRRFVFESSFLDVYEVDPQTVEKIRSDELELLNFSFRWLKWVLFQEGEEFAINQQAAEARGKRS
;
A
#
# COMPACT_ATOMS: atom_id res chain seq x y z
N MET A 1 11.52 34.10 -14.89
CA MET A 1 10.86 33.60 -13.67
C MET A 1 9.41 33.40 -14.03
N GLU A 2 9.12 32.28 -14.68
CA GLU A 2 7.75 31.85 -14.95
C GLU A 2 7.25 31.15 -13.69
N THR A 3 6.13 31.66 -13.20
CA THR A 3 5.42 31.17 -12.02
C THR A 3 4.84 29.80 -12.32
N GLU A 4 5.23 28.79 -11.54
CA GLU A 4 4.55 27.50 -11.48
C GLU A 4 3.07 27.73 -11.17
N GLU A 5 2.18 27.44 -12.13
CA GLU A 5 0.75 27.37 -11.90
C GLU A 5 0.48 26.20 -10.95
N GLN A 6 0.38 26.51 -9.66
CA GLN A 6 -0.21 25.63 -8.67
C GLN A 6 -1.64 25.30 -9.10
N ALA A 7 -1.97 24.01 -9.20
CA ALA A 7 -3.29 23.49 -9.52
C ALA A 7 -4.37 24.22 -8.70
N GLY A 8 -5.09 25.13 -9.37
CA GLY A 8 -5.90 26.19 -8.74
C GLY A 8 -7.38 25.85 -8.59
N ILE A 9 -7.72 24.61 -8.22
CA ILE A 9 -9.11 24.26 -7.87
C ILE A 9 -9.15 23.82 -6.41
N PRO A 10 -9.92 24.49 -5.53
CA PRO A 10 -10.08 24.03 -4.15
C PRO A 10 -10.63 22.59 -4.14
N PRO A 11 -10.13 21.71 -3.26
CA PRO A 11 -10.50 20.30 -3.26
C PRO A 11 -12.00 20.17 -3.03
N VAL A 12 -12.73 19.82 -4.10
CA VAL A 12 -14.14 19.47 -3.99
C VAL A 12 -14.20 18.15 -3.25
N LYS A 13 -14.87 18.14 -2.09
CA LYS A 13 -15.16 16.92 -1.35
C LYS A 13 -16.16 16.10 -2.17
N LEU A 14 -15.71 14.98 -2.72
CA LEU A 14 -16.53 14.05 -3.49
C LEU A 14 -17.05 12.92 -2.58
N THR A 15 -18.23 12.43 -2.92
CA THR A 15 -18.88 11.27 -2.31
C THR A 15 -18.88 10.10 -3.29
N ALA A 16 -19.24 8.91 -2.82
CA ALA A 16 -19.45 7.72 -3.64
C ALA A 16 -20.36 7.96 -4.88
N ASN A 17 -21.37 8.82 -4.73
CA ASN A 17 -22.36 9.13 -5.78
C ASN A 17 -21.98 10.35 -6.63
N SER A 18 -20.86 11.03 -6.34
CA SER A 18 -20.40 12.16 -7.15
C SER A 18 -20.06 11.70 -8.56
N ARG A 19 -20.57 12.43 -9.56
CA ARG A 19 -20.40 12.15 -10.98
C ARG A 19 -19.24 12.92 -11.58
N PHE A 20 -18.57 12.33 -12.57
CA PHE A 20 -17.51 12.97 -13.34
C PHE A 20 -17.33 12.31 -14.69
N HIS A 21 -16.70 13.04 -15.62
CA HIS A 21 -16.32 12.51 -16.91
C HIS A 21 -14.84 12.13 -16.88
N PHE A 22 -14.52 10.92 -17.31
CA PHE A 22 -13.13 10.50 -17.44
C PHE A 22 -12.97 9.28 -18.34
N ARG A 23 -11.96 9.31 -19.21
CA ARG A 23 -11.47 8.11 -19.89
C ARG A 23 -9.97 8.20 -20.12
N CYS A 24 -9.25 7.11 -19.90
CA CYS A 24 -7.85 6.96 -20.29
C CYS A 24 -7.74 5.79 -21.26
N HIS A 25 -7.10 6.00 -22.41
CA HIS A 25 -6.93 4.99 -23.46
C HIS A 25 -5.63 5.28 -24.24
N PRO A 26 -5.07 4.30 -24.97
CA PRO A 26 -3.77 4.46 -25.65
C PRO A 26 -3.67 5.62 -26.64
N GLU A 27 -4.78 6.00 -27.27
CA GLU A 27 -4.84 7.07 -28.27
C GLU A 27 -4.96 8.48 -27.66
N ILE A 28 -5.12 8.59 -26.35
CA ILE A 28 -5.21 9.91 -25.70
C ILE A 28 -3.84 10.61 -25.74
N SER A 29 -3.82 11.91 -26.00
CA SER A 29 -2.58 12.68 -26.18
C SER A 29 -1.68 12.75 -24.94
N CYS A 30 -2.22 12.39 -23.77
CA CYS A 30 -1.49 12.32 -22.50
C CYS A 30 -1.15 10.89 -22.07
N PHE A 31 -1.32 9.88 -22.93
CA PHE A 31 -1.05 8.49 -22.58
C PHE A 31 0.37 8.33 -21.99
N THR A 32 0.47 7.62 -20.86
CA THR A 32 1.69 7.40 -20.05
C THR A 32 2.28 8.62 -19.33
N LYS A 33 1.81 9.86 -19.56
CA LYS A 33 2.39 11.04 -18.91
C LYS A 33 2.25 11.03 -17.39
N CYS A 34 1.18 10.44 -16.86
CA CYS A 34 0.98 10.27 -15.41
C CYS A 34 1.98 9.32 -14.74
N CYS A 35 2.82 8.59 -15.51
CA CYS A 35 3.84 7.70 -14.98
C CYS A 35 5.19 8.39 -14.73
N ARG A 36 5.24 9.73 -14.76
CA ARG A 36 6.44 10.56 -14.58
C ARG A 36 6.24 11.55 -13.44
N GLY A 37 7.30 11.85 -12.70
CA GLY A 37 7.26 12.84 -11.61
C GLY A 37 6.38 12.44 -10.41
N ILE A 38 5.96 11.17 -10.32
CA ILE A 38 5.07 10.68 -9.28
C ILE A 38 5.82 10.02 -8.11
N ASN A 39 5.20 10.07 -6.93
CA ASN A 39 5.64 9.33 -5.75
C ASN A 39 4.54 8.35 -5.33
N ILE A 40 4.76 7.05 -5.51
CA ILE A 40 3.79 6.00 -5.19
C ILE A 40 4.19 5.31 -3.90
N MET A 41 3.38 5.44 -2.85
CA MET A 41 3.44 4.55 -1.69
C MET A 41 2.76 3.22 -2.04
N LEU A 42 3.46 2.11 -1.86
CA LEU A 42 2.93 0.78 -2.10
C LEU A 42 2.25 0.27 -0.83
N THR A 43 1.01 -0.20 -0.98
CA THR A 43 0.33 -0.97 0.07
C THR A 43 0.90 -2.40 0.10
N PRO A 44 0.72 -3.12 1.22
CA PRO A 44 1.06 -4.54 1.30
C PRO A 44 0.52 -5.38 0.14
N TYR A 45 -0.75 -5.18 -0.22
CA TYR A 45 -1.35 -5.93 -1.32
C TYR A 45 -0.79 -5.54 -2.69
N ASP A 46 -0.40 -4.26 -2.89
CA ASP A 46 0.30 -3.87 -4.12
C ASP A 46 1.60 -4.67 -4.29
N ILE A 47 2.36 -4.86 -3.21
CA ILE A 47 3.61 -5.62 -3.23
C ILE A 47 3.34 -7.09 -3.58
N VAL A 48 2.35 -7.73 -2.95
CA VAL A 48 1.95 -9.10 -3.26
C VAL A 48 1.57 -9.25 -4.74
N ARG A 49 0.78 -8.33 -5.29
CA ARG A 49 0.38 -8.36 -6.69
C ARG A 49 1.56 -8.16 -7.63
N LEU A 50 2.40 -7.15 -7.39
CA LEU A 50 3.51 -6.82 -8.26
C LEU A 50 4.62 -7.87 -8.23
N LYS A 51 4.99 -8.39 -7.06
CA LYS A 51 6.03 -9.42 -6.95
C LYS A 51 5.60 -10.71 -7.65
N ASN A 52 4.33 -11.11 -7.52
CA ASN A 52 3.81 -12.28 -8.23
C ASN A 52 3.71 -12.05 -9.76
N ARG A 53 3.27 -10.86 -10.19
CA ARG A 53 3.23 -10.49 -11.62
C ARG A 53 4.60 -10.50 -12.29
N LEU A 54 5.65 -10.17 -11.53
CA LEU A 54 7.04 -10.14 -12.01
C LEU A 54 7.79 -11.45 -11.73
N GLU A 55 7.13 -12.45 -11.12
CA GLU A 55 7.74 -13.72 -10.72
C GLU A 55 8.97 -13.55 -9.82
N LEU A 56 8.90 -12.59 -8.90
CA LEU A 56 9.95 -12.27 -7.93
C LEU A 56 9.56 -12.67 -6.52
N SER A 57 10.57 -12.97 -5.70
CA SER A 57 10.39 -13.01 -4.25
C SER A 57 10.08 -11.60 -3.71
N SER A 58 9.46 -11.52 -2.54
CA SER A 58 9.27 -10.24 -1.85
C SER A 58 10.61 -9.52 -1.63
N GLU A 59 11.66 -10.23 -1.26
CA GLU A 59 12.98 -9.66 -1.00
C GLU A 59 13.58 -9.02 -2.27
N ASP A 60 13.53 -9.74 -3.41
CA ASP A 60 14.03 -9.23 -4.70
C ASP A 60 13.21 -8.04 -5.18
N PHE A 61 11.87 -8.13 -5.11
CA PHE A 61 10.99 -7.03 -5.50
C PHE A 61 11.28 -5.76 -4.67
N LEU A 62 11.36 -5.91 -3.34
CA LEU A 62 11.67 -4.80 -2.44
C LEU A 62 13.04 -4.19 -2.74
N ALA A 63 14.06 -5.02 -2.96
CA ALA A 63 15.43 -4.56 -3.21
C ALA A 63 15.56 -3.79 -4.54
N ILE A 64 14.92 -4.30 -5.59
CA ILE A 64 15.04 -3.77 -6.97
C ILE A 64 14.13 -2.56 -7.18
N TYR A 65 12.85 -2.68 -6.79
CA TYR A 65 11.81 -1.74 -7.21
C TYR A 65 11.35 -0.77 -6.14
N THR A 66 11.89 -0.81 -4.93
CA THR A 66 11.36 0.01 -3.84
C THR A 66 12.41 0.76 -3.04
N THR A 67 11.95 1.75 -2.30
CA THR A 67 12.72 2.51 -1.33
C THR A 67 11.95 2.56 -0.01
N PRO A 68 12.49 2.00 1.09
CA PRO A 68 11.90 2.16 2.42
C PRO A 68 11.99 3.62 2.88
N GLN A 69 10.91 4.12 3.44
CA GLN A 69 10.84 5.45 4.05
C GLN A 69 10.21 5.33 5.45
N LEU A 70 10.48 6.29 6.33
CA LEU A 70 9.74 6.42 7.58
C LEU A 70 8.64 7.45 7.40
N LEU A 71 7.41 7.07 7.74
CA LEU A 71 6.32 8.02 7.77
C LEU A 71 6.46 8.90 9.03
N GLU A 72 6.87 10.16 8.85
CA GLU A 72 7.29 11.06 9.94
C GLU A 72 6.29 11.14 11.10
N LYS A 73 4.98 11.17 10.80
CA LYS A 73 3.93 11.25 11.82
C LYS A 73 3.73 9.96 12.62
N THR A 74 4.01 8.79 12.05
CA THR A 74 3.71 7.50 12.68
C THR A 74 4.93 6.75 13.18
N ASP A 75 6.14 7.11 12.71
CA ASP A 75 7.37 6.36 12.95
C ASP A 75 7.32 4.92 12.38
N LEU A 76 6.37 4.64 11.49
CA LEU A 76 6.22 3.36 10.80
C LEU A 76 6.99 3.37 9.48
N PRO A 77 7.69 2.27 9.14
CA PRO A 77 8.28 2.15 7.83
C PRO A 77 7.18 1.95 6.78
N VAL A 78 7.27 2.69 5.70
CA VAL A 78 6.47 2.58 4.49
C VAL A 78 7.37 2.32 3.30
N VAL A 79 6.81 1.80 2.23
CA VAL A 79 7.55 1.46 1.02
C VAL A 79 7.05 2.34 -0.11
N THR A 80 7.96 3.00 -0.81
CA THR A 80 7.63 3.74 -2.04
C THR A 80 8.25 3.06 -3.25
N LEU A 81 7.59 3.15 -4.39
CA LEU A 81 8.12 2.67 -5.66
C LEU A 81 9.35 3.51 -6.03
N ARG A 82 10.44 2.84 -6.39
CA ARG A 82 11.66 3.49 -6.88
C ARG A 82 11.45 3.91 -8.33
N MET A 83 11.49 5.21 -8.57
CA MET A 83 11.42 5.79 -9.91
C MET A 83 12.81 5.76 -10.56
N LEU A 84 12.87 5.64 -11.88
CA LEU A 84 14.11 5.74 -12.66
C LEU A 84 14.46 7.22 -12.86
N ASP A 85 15.63 7.64 -12.41
CA ASP A 85 16.10 9.04 -12.39
C ASP A 85 17.50 9.20 -13.02
N ASP A 86 17.93 8.23 -13.83
CA ASP A 86 19.25 8.15 -14.46
C ASP A 86 19.42 9.08 -15.67
N GLN A 87 18.34 9.68 -16.16
CA GLN A 87 18.34 10.61 -17.29
C GLN A 87 17.84 12.01 -16.90
N PRO A 88 18.30 13.08 -17.59
CA PRO A 88 17.77 14.43 -17.37
C PRO A 88 16.27 14.49 -17.65
N GLY A 89 15.48 14.89 -16.65
CA GLY A 89 14.03 14.99 -16.76
C GLY A 89 13.32 14.60 -15.47
N GLU A 90 12.02 14.38 -15.55
CA GLU A 90 11.22 13.86 -14.44
C GLU A 90 11.46 12.35 -14.25
N PRO A 91 11.58 11.86 -13.00
CA PRO A 91 11.72 10.44 -12.73
C PRO A 91 10.56 9.62 -13.30
N VAL A 92 10.86 8.46 -13.88
CA VAL A 92 9.89 7.65 -14.64
C VAL A 92 9.60 6.33 -13.93
N CYS A 93 8.33 5.89 -13.94
CA CYS A 93 7.94 4.61 -13.40
C CYS A 93 8.66 3.46 -14.13
N PRO A 94 9.30 2.50 -13.43
CA PRO A 94 10.06 1.42 -14.06
C PRO A 94 9.20 0.46 -14.92
N PHE A 95 7.87 0.49 -14.73
CA PHE A 95 6.94 -0.40 -15.43
C PHE A 95 6.32 0.22 -16.69
N VAL A 96 6.53 1.51 -16.96
CA VAL A 96 5.99 2.13 -18.17
C VAL A 96 6.94 1.94 -19.34
N ARG A 97 6.37 1.74 -20.53
CA ARG A 97 7.05 1.72 -21.82
C ARG A 97 6.36 2.74 -22.72
N GLU A 98 7.12 3.53 -23.45
CA GLU A 98 6.56 4.64 -24.25
C GLU A 98 5.62 4.15 -25.35
N ASP A 99 5.86 2.96 -25.89
CA ASP A 99 5.09 2.33 -26.97
C ASP A 99 3.96 1.42 -26.48
N GLN A 100 4.10 0.81 -25.30
CA GLN A 100 3.20 -0.25 -24.81
C GLN A 100 2.38 0.15 -23.56
N GLY A 101 2.69 1.29 -22.93
CA GLY A 101 2.09 1.68 -21.67
C GLY A 101 2.64 0.92 -20.47
N CYS A 102 1.82 0.73 -19.44
CA CYS A 102 2.23 0.06 -18.20
C CYS A 102 2.22 -1.46 -18.34
N ILE A 103 3.38 -2.13 -18.23
CA ILE A 103 3.49 -3.59 -18.40
C ILE A 103 2.80 -4.39 -17.27
N VAL A 104 2.56 -3.72 -16.13
CA VAL A 104 1.82 -4.27 -14.97
C VAL A 104 0.44 -3.64 -14.84
N TYR A 105 -0.18 -3.12 -15.91
CA TYR A 105 -1.44 -2.39 -15.82
C TYR A 105 -2.51 -3.13 -15.01
N GLU A 106 -2.72 -4.43 -15.26
CA GLU A 106 -3.69 -5.27 -14.53
C GLU A 106 -3.38 -5.48 -13.05
N ASP A 107 -2.13 -5.24 -12.64
CA ASP A 107 -1.63 -5.39 -11.26
C ASP A 107 -1.12 -4.07 -10.69
N ARG A 108 -1.48 -2.94 -11.33
CA ARG A 108 -0.98 -1.62 -10.98
C ARG A 108 -1.33 -1.25 -9.52
N PRO A 109 -0.47 -0.45 -8.86
CA PRO A 109 -0.68 -0.05 -7.47
C PRO A 109 -2.03 0.63 -7.21
N THR A 110 -2.49 0.56 -5.97
CA THR A 110 -3.70 1.19 -5.44
C THR A 110 -3.77 2.68 -5.84
N THR A 111 -2.68 3.43 -5.68
CA THR A 111 -2.60 4.84 -6.09
C THR A 111 -2.89 5.03 -7.59
N CYS A 112 -2.34 4.16 -8.45
CA CYS A 112 -2.56 4.23 -9.90
C CYS A 112 -3.98 3.82 -10.31
N ARG A 113 -4.65 2.95 -9.54
CA ARG A 113 -6.06 2.58 -9.75
C ARG A 113 -7.02 3.68 -9.36
N TYR A 114 -6.68 4.42 -8.31
CA TYR A 114 -7.50 5.52 -7.85
C TYR A 114 -7.54 6.66 -8.85
N TYR A 115 -6.42 6.95 -9.53
CA TYR A 115 -6.34 8.03 -10.51
C TYR A 115 -7.53 8.03 -11.50
N PRO A 116 -8.21 9.17 -11.72
CA PRO A 116 -7.83 10.53 -11.31
C PRO A 116 -8.38 10.94 -9.94
N LEU A 117 -8.88 10.00 -9.13
CA LEU A 117 -9.30 10.24 -7.76
C LEU A 117 -8.10 10.11 -6.81
N GLY A 118 -8.12 10.91 -5.74
CA GLY A 118 -7.34 10.71 -4.53
C GLY A 118 -8.25 10.38 -3.36
N VAL A 119 -7.74 9.66 -2.36
CA VAL A 119 -8.47 9.30 -1.14
C VAL A 119 -7.83 9.93 0.08
N ALA A 120 -8.65 10.58 0.89
CA ALA A 120 -8.19 11.28 2.10
C ALA A 120 -7.50 10.35 3.11
N SER A 121 -7.97 9.12 3.30
CA SER A 121 -7.44 8.17 4.29
C SER A 121 -5.97 7.80 4.05
N LEU A 122 -5.57 7.71 2.79
CA LEU A 122 -4.19 7.43 2.37
C LEU A 122 -3.36 8.71 2.25
N SER A 123 -3.99 9.85 1.97
CA SER A 123 -3.32 11.16 1.96
C SER A 123 -3.00 11.63 3.39
N HIS A 124 -1.84 12.22 3.63
CA HIS A 124 -1.41 12.69 4.96
C HIS A 124 -2.18 13.92 5.51
N LYS A 125 -3.44 14.12 5.10
CA LYS A 125 -4.29 15.25 5.48
C LYS A 125 -5.11 14.90 6.73
N ASP A 126 -4.92 15.70 7.78
CA ASP A 126 -5.24 15.41 9.18
C ASP A 126 -6.73 15.48 9.58
N GLU A 127 -7.69 15.62 8.66
CA GLU A 127 -9.04 16.10 9.00
C GLU A 127 -10.22 15.29 8.41
N ALA A 128 -10.09 13.99 8.17
CA ALA A 128 -11.19 13.20 7.60
C ALA A 128 -11.66 12.06 8.51
N ASP A 129 -12.69 12.32 9.33
CA ASP A 129 -13.45 11.29 10.07
C ASP A 129 -14.32 10.41 9.16
N GLU A 130 -14.52 10.80 7.90
CA GLU A 130 -15.12 9.98 6.84
C GLU A 130 -14.31 10.13 5.56
N GLY A 131 -13.85 9.01 4.99
CA GLY A 131 -13.05 8.99 3.76
C GLY A 131 -13.76 9.72 2.63
N PHE A 132 -13.20 10.85 2.20
CA PHE A 132 -13.69 11.58 1.04
C PHE A 132 -12.73 11.46 -0.12
N TYR A 133 -13.28 11.64 -1.32
CA TYR A 133 -12.51 11.62 -2.56
C TYR A 133 -12.30 13.05 -3.04
N PHE A 134 -11.26 13.25 -3.83
CA PHE A 134 -10.98 14.51 -4.52
C PHE A 134 -10.34 14.20 -5.87
N PHE A 135 -10.45 15.11 -6.83
CA PHE A 135 -9.75 14.94 -8.10
C PHE A 135 -8.28 15.32 -7.98
N ILE A 136 -7.42 14.50 -8.57
CA ILE A 136 -6.06 14.84 -8.93
C ILE A 136 -6.14 15.39 -10.36
N ASN A 137 -6.17 16.72 -10.48
CA ASN A 137 -6.29 17.40 -11.76
C ASN A 137 -4.95 17.99 -12.19
N GLU A 138 -4.14 17.17 -12.84
CA GLU A 138 -2.84 17.59 -13.37
C GLU A 138 -3.01 18.18 -14.77
N PRO A 139 -2.34 19.30 -15.11
CA PRO A 139 -2.53 19.99 -16.40
C PRO A 139 -2.28 19.12 -17.63
N HIS A 140 -1.45 18.08 -17.50
CA HIS A 140 -1.15 17.17 -18.60
C HIS A 140 -2.29 16.18 -18.87
N CYS A 141 -3.19 15.93 -17.91
CA CYS A 141 -4.21 14.90 -18.01
C CYS A 141 -5.40 15.38 -18.84
N ARG A 142 -5.58 14.80 -20.02
CA ARG A 142 -6.70 15.08 -20.93
C ARG A 142 -7.89 14.15 -20.73
N GLY A 143 -7.80 13.20 -19.78
CA GLY A 143 -8.85 12.21 -19.56
C GLY A 143 -10.19 12.81 -19.11
N PHE A 144 -10.18 13.97 -18.44
CA PHE A 144 -11.39 14.70 -18.04
C PHE A 144 -12.16 15.34 -19.21
N GLU A 145 -11.57 15.37 -20.41
CA GLU A 145 -12.19 15.93 -21.62
C GLU A 145 -12.99 14.89 -22.43
N GLU A 146 -12.90 13.63 -22.03
CA GLU A 146 -13.58 12.50 -22.65
C GLU A 146 -15.03 12.39 -22.15
N ASP A 147 -15.95 11.93 -22.99
CA ASP A 147 -17.39 11.93 -22.68
C ASP A 147 -17.86 10.78 -21.76
N ALA A 148 -16.97 9.88 -21.34
CA ALA A 148 -17.35 8.73 -20.52
C ALA A 148 -17.69 9.17 -19.08
N GLU A 149 -18.96 9.05 -18.70
CA GLU A 149 -19.44 9.45 -17.38
C GLU A 149 -19.36 8.30 -16.36
N TRP A 150 -18.91 8.63 -15.14
CA TRP A 150 -18.77 7.72 -14.01
C TRP A 150 -19.34 8.35 -12.75
N THR A 151 -19.81 7.52 -11.82
CA THR A 151 -19.77 7.84 -10.39
C THR A 151 -18.45 7.39 -9.77
N VAL A 152 -18.07 7.96 -8.62
CA VAL A 152 -16.90 7.49 -7.86
C VAL A 152 -16.96 5.99 -7.58
N ASP A 153 -18.10 5.46 -7.15
CA ASP A 153 -18.24 4.02 -6.89
C ASP A 153 -18.13 3.16 -8.16
N GLN A 154 -18.69 3.62 -9.28
CA GLN A 154 -18.54 2.92 -10.56
C GLN A 154 -17.08 2.88 -11.00
N TRP A 155 -16.36 4.01 -10.89
CA TRP A 155 -14.94 4.08 -11.20
C TRP A 155 -14.13 3.15 -10.31
N ARG A 156 -14.38 3.16 -8.99
CA ARG A 156 -13.67 2.29 -8.04
C ARG A 156 -13.87 0.81 -8.37
N SER A 157 -15.10 0.41 -8.71
CA SER A 157 -15.41 -0.96 -9.10
C SER A 157 -14.77 -1.33 -10.43
N ASP A 158 -14.81 -0.43 -11.42
CA ASP A 158 -14.21 -0.64 -12.75
C ASP A 158 -12.67 -0.79 -12.66
N GLN A 159 -12.03 0.07 -11.87
CA GLN A 159 -10.60 0.02 -11.63
C GLN A 159 -10.18 -1.07 -10.63
N GLY A 160 -11.13 -1.80 -10.04
CA GLY A 160 -10.93 -2.91 -9.11
C GLY A 160 -10.28 -2.51 -7.78
N VAL A 161 -10.35 -1.23 -7.39
CA VAL A 161 -9.66 -0.72 -6.20
C VAL A 161 -10.39 -1.07 -4.90
N ASP A 162 -11.68 -1.38 -4.97
CA ASP A 162 -12.49 -1.88 -3.87
C ASP A 162 -11.93 -3.18 -3.26
N VAL A 163 -11.40 -4.07 -4.09
CA VAL A 163 -10.73 -5.30 -3.64
C VAL A 163 -9.43 -4.97 -2.90
N TYR A 164 -8.66 -4.00 -3.40
CA TYR A 164 -7.41 -3.56 -2.78
C TYR A 164 -7.68 -2.89 -1.43
N ASP A 165 -8.69 -2.02 -1.36
CA ASP A 165 -9.10 -1.38 -0.10
C ASP A 165 -9.51 -2.42 0.93
N ARG A 166 -10.32 -3.42 0.53
CA ARG A 166 -10.80 -4.46 1.45
C ARG A 166 -9.66 -5.28 2.03
N ILE A 167 -8.70 -5.70 1.21
CA ILE A 167 -7.56 -6.50 1.65
C ILE A 167 -6.63 -5.65 2.53
N ASN A 168 -6.42 -4.38 2.19
CA ASN A 168 -5.55 -3.49 2.96
C ASN A 168 -6.22 -2.87 4.18
N ALA A 169 -7.55 -2.96 4.35
CA ALA A 169 -8.28 -2.30 5.43
C ALA A 169 -7.70 -2.56 6.83
N PRO A 170 -7.33 -3.81 7.21
CA PRO A 170 -6.69 -4.06 8.50
C PRO A 170 -5.35 -3.34 8.64
N TRP A 171 -4.54 -3.29 7.58
CA TRP A 171 -3.26 -2.57 7.58
C TRP A 171 -3.45 -1.04 7.66
N THR A 172 -4.42 -0.49 6.93
CA THR A 172 -4.78 0.93 7.01
C THR A 172 -5.23 1.30 8.43
N GLU A 173 -6.00 0.43 9.08
CA GLU A 173 -6.40 0.60 10.49
C GLU A 173 -5.18 0.73 11.42
N LEU A 174 -4.14 -0.10 11.23
CA LEU A 174 -2.90 -0.02 12.02
C LEU A 174 -2.22 1.34 11.87
N ILE A 175 -2.13 1.85 10.64
CA ILE A 175 -1.51 3.15 10.34
C ILE A 175 -2.32 4.28 10.96
N VAL A 176 -3.64 4.29 10.76
CA VAL A 176 -4.53 5.34 11.29
C VAL A 176 -4.47 5.36 12.82
N ARG A 177 -4.57 4.20 13.47
CA ARG A 177 -4.42 4.10 14.93
C ARG A 177 -3.07 4.60 15.41
N LYS A 178 -1.98 4.27 14.71
CA LYS A 178 -0.64 4.78 15.08
C LYS A 178 -0.53 6.30 14.88
N ARG A 179 -1.24 6.90 13.91
CA ARG A 179 -1.32 8.38 13.76
C ARG A 179 -1.99 9.04 14.95
N SER A 180 -2.98 8.38 15.56
CA SER A 180 -3.66 8.88 16.78
C SER A 180 -2.78 8.82 18.03
N ILE A 181 -1.66 8.10 17.99
CA ILE A 181 -0.68 8.05 19.09
C ILE A 181 0.31 9.21 18.94
N PRO A 182 0.59 9.98 20.02
CA PRO A 182 1.56 11.07 20.00
C PRO A 182 2.91 10.71 19.38
N ALA A 183 3.43 11.56 18.49
CA ALA A 183 4.66 11.30 17.72
C ALA A 183 5.93 11.17 18.58
N ASN A 184 5.91 11.64 19.83
CA ASN A 184 7.00 11.43 20.80
C ASN A 184 7.09 9.97 21.28
N ILE A 185 6.04 9.17 21.11
CA ILE A 185 6.04 7.73 21.38
C ILE A 185 6.57 7.01 20.14
N ARG A 186 7.88 6.75 20.17
CA ARG A 186 8.62 6.09 19.10
C ARG A 186 8.57 4.57 19.23
N LEU A 187 8.54 3.90 18.08
CA LEU A 187 8.64 2.45 18.03
C LEU A 187 10.10 2.02 18.16
N THR A 188 10.33 0.88 18.82
CA THR A 188 11.68 0.29 18.84
C THR A 188 12.08 -0.16 17.44
N GLN A 189 13.38 -0.23 17.15
CA GLN A 189 13.85 -0.74 15.85
C GLN A 189 13.36 -2.16 15.57
N LYS A 190 13.26 -2.99 16.62
CA LYS A 190 12.70 -4.35 16.53
C LYS A 190 11.25 -4.33 16.06
N THR A 191 10.42 -3.47 16.65
CA THR A 191 9.00 -3.31 16.26
C THR A 191 8.87 -2.79 14.83
N LYS A 192 9.71 -1.84 14.41
CA LYS A 192 9.73 -1.35 13.01
C LYS A 192 10.09 -2.47 12.03
N ASN A 193 11.10 -3.27 12.35
CA ASN A 193 11.50 -4.41 11.51
C ASN A 193 10.39 -5.47 11.44
N MET A 194 9.70 -5.74 12.54
CA MET A 194 8.54 -6.64 12.56
C MET A 194 7.40 -6.10 11.69
N PHE A 195 7.08 -4.80 11.81
CA PHE A 195 6.07 -4.15 10.97
C PHE A 195 6.44 -4.24 9.49
N PHE A 196 7.68 -3.90 9.13
CA PHE A 196 8.14 -3.96 7.74
C PHE A 196 8.04 -5.38 7.18
N THR A 197 8.53 -6.37 7.94
CA THR A 197 8.53 -7.77 7.50
C THR A 197 7.11 -8.28 7.29
N ALA A 198 6.24 -8.12 8.28
CA ALA A 198 4.86 -8.60 8.19
C ALA A 198 4.01 -7.82 7.18
N SER A 199 4.31 -6.55 6.92
CA SER A 199 3.53 -5.73 5.95
C SER A 199 4.01 -5.88 4.51
N TYR A 200 5.32 -6.00 4.26
CA TYR A 200 5.87 -5.83 2.91
C TYR A 200 6.72 -7.00 2.43
N ASP A 201 7.29 -7.79 3.34
CA ASP A 201 8.14 -8.93 3.02
C ASP A 201 7.44 -10.24 3.39
N ILE A 202 6.37 -10.55 2.66
CA ILE A 202 5.47 -11.67 3.00
C ILE A 202 6.19 -13.02 2.93
N ASP A 203 7.19 -13.17 2.06
CA ASP A 203 8.00 -14.39 1.96
C ASP A 203 8.91 -14.55 3.19
N ARG A 204 9.53 -13.48 3.68
CA ARG A 204 10.28 -13.53 4.94
C ARG A 204 9.37 -13.72 6.14
N PHE A 205 8.17 -13.13 6.13
CA PHE A 205 7.18 -13.37 7.17
C PHE A 205 6.73 -14.84 7.19
N ARG A 206 6.54 -15.46 6.02
CA ARG A 206 6.28 -16.91 5.90
C ARG A 206 7.37 -17.72 6.59
N ARG A 207 8.64 -17.46 6.28
CA ARG A 207 9.79 -18.13 6.95
C ARG A 207 9.78 -17.87 8.44
N PHE A 208 9.50 -16.65 8.87
CA PHE A 208 9.39 -16.33 10.30
C PHE A 208 8.31 -17.16 11.00
N VAL A 209 7.15 -17.37 10.38
CA VAL A 209 6.08 -18.18 10.96
C VAL A 209 6.44 -19.67 11.00
N PHE A 210 6.96 -20.23 9.90
CA PHE A 210 7.09 -21.69 9.75
C PHE A 210 8.48 -22.27 10.03
N GLU A 211 9.52 -21.46 9.98
CA GLU A 211 10.93 -21.90 10.10
C GLU A 211 11.60 -21.37 11.39
N SER A 212 10.86 -20.61 12.20
CA SER A 212 11.31 -20.16 13.52
C SER A 212 10.45 -20.75 14.64
N SER A 213 10.76 -20.41 15.89
CA SER A 213 9.95 -20.82 17.04
C SER A 213 8.62 -20.06 17.18
N PHE A 214 8.11 -19.46 16.09
CA PHE A 214 6.89 -18.65 16.13
C PHE A 214 5.69 -19.49 16.58
N LEU A 215 5.45 -20.63 15.95
CA LEU A 215 4.34 -21.53 16.29
C LEU A 215 4.54 -22.30 17.59
N ASP A 216 5.76 -22.29 18.16
CA ASP A 216 6.00 -22.78 19.52
C ASP A 216 5.61 -21.74 20.57
N VAL A 217 5.78 -20.46 20.24
CA VAL A 217 5.57 -19.31 21.15
C VAL A 217 4.13 -18.82 21.11
N TYR A 218 3.53 -18.77 19.92
CA TYR A 218 2.16 -18.30 19.72
C TYR A 218 1.23 -19.48 19.50
N GLU A 219 0.17 -19.56 20.31
CA GLU A 219 -0.88 -20.54 20.12
C GLU A 219 -1.74 -20.14 18.92
N VAL A 220 -1.53 -20.82 17.79
CA VAL A 220 -2.32 -20.66 16.57
C VAL A 220 -3.03 -21.97 16.27
N ASP A 221 -4.34 -21.91 16.03
CA ASP A 221 -5.12 -23.12 15.79
C ASP A 221 -4.69 -23.83 14.48
N PRO A 222 -4.78 -25.17 14.42
CA PRO A 222 -4.32 -25.94 13.25
C PRO A 222 -5.01 -25.57 11.93
N GLN A 223 -6.27 -25.10 11.95
CA GLN A 223 -6.98 -24.74 10.71
C GLN A 223 -6.40 -23.43 10.14
N THR A 224 -6.11 -22.46 11.00
CA THR A 224 -5.41 -21.24 10.59
C THR A 224 -4.04 -21.58 10.03
N VAL A 225 -3.24 -22.41 10.72
CA VAL A 225 -1.89 -22.82 10.27
C VAL A 225 -1.92 -23.43 8.86
N GLU A 226 -2.91 -24.28 8.56
CA GLU A 226 -3.03 -24.88 7.24
C GLU A 226 -3.37 -23.83 6.16
N LYS A 227 -4.34 -22.94 6.44
CA LYS A 227 -4.73 -21.87 5.49
C LYS A 227 -3.56 -20.95 5.15
N ILE A 228 -2.85 -20.45 6.17
CA ILE A 228 -1.73 -19.51 5.96
C ILE A 228 -0.50 -20.19 5.34
N ARG A 229 -0.45 -21.53 5.32
CA ARG A 229 0.59 -22.27 4.61
C ARG A 229 0.33 -22.26 3.11
N SER A 230 -0.90 -22.54 2.69
CA SER A 230 -1.26 -22.71 1.27
C SER A 230 -1.71 -21.43 0.56
N ASP A 231 -2.17 -20.41 1.28
CA ASP A 231 -2.72 -19.18 0.71
C ASP A 231 -1.95 -17.94 1.20
N GLU A 232 -1.38 -17.20 0.26
CA GLU A 232 -0.59 -16.00 0.54
C GLU A 232 -1.44 -14.82 1.03
N LEU A 233 -2.70 -14.70 0.60
CA LEU A 233 -3.61 -13.66 1.10
C LEU A 233 -4.07 -13.99 2.51
N GLU A 234 -4.30 -15.26 2.83
CA GLU A 234 -4.55 -15.69 4.21
C GLU A 234 -3.33 -15.39 5.10
N LEU A 235 -2.11 -15.65 4.62
CA LEU A 235 -0.89 -15.30 5.34
C LEU A 235 -0.76 -13.79 5.54
N LEU A 236 -1.09 -12.97 4.53
CA LEU A 236 -1.07 -11.52 4.62
C LEU A 236 -2.11 -11.00 5.65
N ASN A 237 -3.33 -11.52 5.60
CA ASN A 237 -4.36 -11.17 6.58
C ASN A 237 -3.96 -11.58 8.00
N PHE A 238 -3.34 -12.75 8.15
CA PHE A 238 -2.77 -13.20 9.42
C PHE A 238 -1.65 -12.28 9.92
N SER A 239 -0.80 -11.78 9.02
CA SER A 239 0.28 -10.84 9.38
C SER A 239 -0.28 -9.54 9.97
N PHE A 240 -1.39 -9.02 9.43
CA PHE A 240 -2.03 -7.82 9.97
C PHE A 240 -2.67 -8.04 11.33
N ARG A 241 -3.33 -9.19 11.54
CA ARG A 241 -3.86 -9.58 12.86
C ARG A 241 -2.75 -9.68 13.89
N TRP A 242 -1.64 -10.32 13.51
CA TRP A 242 -0.46 -10.43 14.37
C TRP A 242 0.16 -9.05 14.67
N LEU A 243 0.27 -8.16 13.68
CA LEU A 243 0.76 -6.80 13.91
C LEU A 243 -0.16 -5.98 14.81
N LYS A 244 -1.48 -6.14 14.71
CA LYS A 244 -2.44 -5.51 15.62
C LYS A 244 -2.16 -5.89 17.07
N TRP A 245 -1.92 -7.17 17.31
CA TRP A 245 -1.52 -7.66 18.62
C TRP A 245 -0.14 -7.14 19.06
N VAL A 246 0.88 -7.16 18.18
CA VAL A 246 2.23 -6.64 18.51
C VAL A 246 2.21 -5.16 18.88
N LEU A 247 1.42 -4.35 18.17
CA LEU A 247 1.38 -2.89 18.34
C LEU A 247 0.45 -2.43 19.47
N PHE A 248 -0.69 -3.11 19.66
CA PHE A 248 -1.78 -2.63 20.52
C PHE A 248 -2.23 -3.63 21.59
N GLN A 249 -1.68 -4.86 21.60
CA GLN A 249 -2.10 -5.96 22.50
C GLN A 249 -3.59 -6.31 22.37
N GLU A 250 -4.17 -6.07 21.19
CA GLU A 250 -5.56 -6.40 20.87
C GLU A 250 -5.64 -7.68 20.03
N GLY A 251 -6.66 -8.49 20.31
CA GLY A 251 -6.88 -9.80 19.69
C GLY A 251 -6.44 -10.92 20.64
N GLU A 252 -7.42 -11.72 21.08
CA GLU A 252 -7.19 -12.86 21.99
C GLU A 252 -6.53 -14.07 21.29
N GLU A 253 -6.24 -13.94 20.00
CA GLU A 253 -5.80 -15.02 19.11
C GLU A 253 -4.31 -15.37 19.22
N PHE A 254 -3.51 -14.59 19.95
CA PHE A 254 -2.06 -14.78 20.07
C PHE A 254 -1.64 -14.98 21.53
N ALA A 255 -2.24 -15.97 22.21
CA ALA A 255 -1.78 -16.39 23.52
C ALA A 255 -0.31 -16.83 23.45
N ILE A 256 0.49 -16.38 24.42
CA ILE A 256 1.92 -16.68 24.48
C ILE A 256 2.15 -17.90 25.37
N ASN A 257 2.78 -18.94 24.83
CA ASN A 257 3.37 -20.00 25.62
C ASN A 257 4.62 -19.47 26.35
N GLN A 258 4.46 -19.16 27.65
CA GLN A 258 5.53 -18.55 28.46
C GLN A 258 6.79 -19.43 28.53
N GLN A 259 6.66 -20.77 28.57
CA GLN A 259 7.81 -21.67 28.63
C GLN A 259 8.64 -21.62 27.34
N ALA A 260 7.97 -21.59 26.18
CA ALA A 260 8.63 -21.46 24.89
C ALA A 260 9.29 -20.07 24.73
N ALA A 261 8.63 -19.01 25.20
CA ALA A 261 9.17 -17.65 25.17
C ALA A 261 10.44 -17.51 26.02
N GLU A 262 10.46 -18.09 27.23
CA GLU A 262 11.63 -18.10 28.11
C GLU A 262 12.80 -18.92 27.54
N ALA A 263 12.52 -20.06 26.92
CA ALA A 263 13.53 -20.89 26.28
C ALA A 263 14.20 -20.18 25.10
N ARG A 264 13.45 -19.36 24.35
CA ARG A 264 13.99 -18.50 23.28
C ARG A 264 14.87 -17.38 23.84
N GLY A 265 14.45 -16.73 24.92
CA GLY A 265 15.21 -15.65 25.55
C GLY A 265 16.59 -16.07 26.07
N LYS A 266 16.77 -17.36 26.41
CA LYS A 266 18.06 -17.93 26.85
C LYS A 266 19.00 -18.33 25.70
N ARG A 267 18.50 -18.38 24.46
CA ARG A 267 19.26 -18.77 23.25
C ARG A 267 19.67 -17.57 22.37
N SER A 268 19.23 -16.36 22.73
CA SER A 268 19.45 -15.13 21.97
C SER A 268 20.57 -14.28 22.57
#